data_AF-A0A960NUP4-F1
#
_entry.id   AF-A0A960NUP4-F1
#
_cell.length_a   1.000
_cell.length_b   1.000
_cell.length_c   1.000
_cell.angle_alpha   90.00
_cell.angle_beta   90.00
_cell.angle_gamma   90.00
#
_symmetry.space_group_name_H-M   'P 1'
#
loop_
_entity.id
_entity.type
_entity.pdbx_description
1 polymer ?
#
loop_
_entity_poly.entity_id
_entity_poly.type
_entity_poly.pdbx_seq_one_letter_code
_entity_poly.pdbx_strand_id
1 'polypeptide(L)' 'MDPLSLPIYELEHDLIAALRDEGRVVVQAPTGSGKSTQLPKMLLKHGFADGGQVVVLQPRRLATRMLAKRV' A
#
# COMPACT_ATOMS: atom_id res chain seq x y z
N MET A 1 1.97 -10.90 -15.83
CA MET A 1 0.76 -10.48 -15.09
C MET A 1 0.79 -8.98 -15.02
N ASP A 2 -0.23 -8.32 -15.54
CA ASP A 2 -0.39 -6.87 -15.42
C ASP A 2 -0.53 -6.51 -13.94
N PRO A 3 0.36 -5.70 -13.33
CA PRO A 3 0.22 -5.29 -11.94
C PRO A 3 -1.14 -4.67 -11.64
N LEU A 4 -1.78 -4.02 -12.63
CA LEU A 4 -3.11 -3.41 -12.52
C LEU A 4 -4.23 -4.44 -12.35
N SER A 5 -3.96 -5.74 -12.51
CA SER A 5 -4.95 -6.81 -12.32
C SER A 5 -5.06 -7.28 -10.86
N LEU A 6 -4.37 -6.64 -9.91
CA LEU A 6 -4.44 -7.02 -8.50
C LEU A 6 -5.71 -6.44 -7.85
N PRO A 7 -6.49 -7.24 -7.08
CA PRO A 7 -7.75 -6.77 -6.49
C PRO A 7 -7.63 -5.52 -5.61
N ILE A 8 -6.45 -5.23 -5.08
CA ILE A 8 -6.23 -4.04 -4.25
C ILE A 8 -6.46 -2.71 -4.98
N TYR A 9 -6.35 -2.68 -6.31
CA TYR A 9 -6.56 -1.45 -7.09
C TYR A 9 -8.02 -0.96 -7.06
N GLU A 10 -8.98 -1.86 -6.82
CA GLU A 10 -10.39 -1.49 -6.64
C GLU A 10 -10.59 -0.56 -5.43
N LEU A 11 -9.70 -0.63 -4.43
CA LEU A 11 -9.77 0.19 -3.22
C LEU A 11 -8.96 1.50 -3.32
N GLU A 12 -8.23 1.76 -4.42
CA GLU A 12 -7.30 2.91 -4.50
C GLU A 12 -8.03 4.24 -4.28
N HIS A 13 -9.18 4.45 -4.92
CA HIS A 13 -9.92 5.71 -4.79
C HIS A 13 -10.38 5.97 -3.35
N ASP A 14 -11.08 5.00 -2.75
CA ASP A 14 -11.62 5.11 -1.40
C ASP A 14 -10.51 5.23 -0.35
N LEU A 15 -9.40 4.52 -0.54
CA LEU A 15 -8.21 4.63 0.30
C LEU A 15 -7.66 6.05 0.34
N ILE A 16 -7.45 6.66 -0.83
CA ILE A 16 -6.87 8.00 -0.93
C ILE A 16 -7.84 9.04 -0.39
N ALA A 17 -9.13 8.92 -0.68
CA ALA A 17 -10.16 9.82 -0.15
C ALA A 17 -10.17 9.77 1.39
N ALA A 18 -10.28 8.57 1.98
CA ALA A 18 -10.30 8.39 3.43
C ALA A 18 -9.01 8.89 4.10
N LEU A 19 -7.84 8.66 3.50
CA LEU A 19 -6.58 9.16 4.06
C LEU A 19 -6.45 10.68 4.01
N ARG A 20 -7.00 11.35 2.98
CA ARG A 20 -6.97 12.82 2.91
C ARG A 20 -7.92 13.46 3.91
N ASP A 21 -9.06 12.82 4.16
CA ASP A 21 -10.10 13.34 5.06
C ASP A 21 -9.76 13.06 6.53
N GLU A 22 -9.45 11.80 6.86
CA GLU A 22 -9.31 11.33 8.25
C GLU A 22 -7.85 11.19 8.70
N GLY A 23 -6.89 11.21 7.77
CA GLY A 23 -5.45 11.01 8.07
C GLY A 23 -5.07 9.57 8.47
N ARG A 24 -6.04 8.66 8.57
CA ARG A 24 -5.84 7.24 8.94
C ARG A 24 -6.91 6.34 8.33
N VAL A 25 -6.57 5.08 8.11
CA VAL A 25 -7.48 4.11 7.48
C VAL A 25 -7.13 2.68 7.94
N VAL A 26 -8.13 1.82 8.00
CA VAL A 26 -7.95 0.37 8.15
C VAL A 26 -8.34 -0.29 6.84
N VAL A 27 -7.43 -1.05 6.24
CA VAL A 27 -7.66 -1.74 4.96
C VAL A 27 -7.80 -3.24 5.20
N GLN A 28 -8.96 -3.78 4.86
CA GLN A 28 -9.20 -5.23 4.85
C GLN A 28 -9.26 -5.72 3.40
N ALA A 29 -8.46 -6.73 3.07
CA ALA A 29 -8.57 -7.44 1.79
C ALA A 29 -8.03 -8.88 1.92
N PRO A 30 -8.39 -9.82 1.03
CA PRO A 30 -7.89 -11.20 1.07
C PRO A 30 -6.36 -11.33 0.92
N THR A 31 -5.77 -12.40 1.42
CA THR A 31 -4.35 -12.72 1.16
C THR A 31 -4.11 -12.84 -0.35
N GLY A 32 -2.97 -12.34 -0.84
CA GLY A 32 -2.68 -12.32 -2.28
C GLY A 32 -3.27 -11.14 -3.05
N SER A 33 -4.10 -10.30 -2.43
CA SER A 33 -4.72 -9.15 -3.11
C SER A 33 -3.73 -8.07 -3.57
N GLY A 34 -2.48 -8.09 -3.09
CA GLY A 34 -1.48 -7.07 -3.39
C GLY A 34 -1.32 -5.97 -2.34
N LYS A 35 -2.01 -6.03 -1.19
CA LYS A 35 -1.95 -5.02 -0.10
C LYS A 35 -0.53 -4.51 0.19
N SER A 36 0.34 -5.39 0.68
CA SER A 36 1.67 -4.98 1.16
C SER A 36 2.58 -4.46 0.04
N THR A 37 2.32 -4.83 -1.22
CA THR A 37 3.17 -4.45 -2.35
C THR A 37 2.69 -3.21 -3.08
N GLN A 38 1.37 -2.98 -3.14
CA GLN A 38 0.79 -1.88 -3.95
C GLN A 38 0.37 -0.68 -3.11
N LEU A 39 -0.13 -0.86 -1.88
CA LEU A 39 -0.54 0.28 -1.04
C LEU A 39 0.59 1.31 -0.86
N PRO A 40 1.85 0.91 -0.57
CA PRO A 40 2.94 1.89 -0.45
C PRO A 40 3.18 2.67 -1.76
N LYS A 41 3.04 1.99 -2.92
CA LYS A 41 3.20 2.62 -4.25
C LYS A 41 2.06 3.59 -4.55
N MET A 42 0.83 3.26 -4.16
CA MET A 42 -0.32 4.16 -4.25
C MET A 42 -0.09 5.41 -3.42
N LEU A 43 0.36 5.26 -2.15
CA LEU A 43 0.67 6.41 -1.30
C LEU A 43 1.73 7.33 -1.92
N LEU A 44 2.81 6.75 -2.48
CA LEU A 44 3.84 7.50 -3.20
C LEU A 44 3.26 8.22 -4.44
N LYS A 45 2.49 7.50 -5.27
CA LYS A 45 1.87 8.04 -6.49
C LYS A 45 0.96 9.24 -6.20
N HIS A 46 0.31 9.26 -5.03
CA HIS A 46 -0.63 10.32 -4.63
C HIS A 46 -0.02 11.40 -3.74
N GLY A 47 1.32 11.44 -3.62
CA GLY A 47 2.05 12.53 -2.96
C GLY A 47 2.06 12.47 -1.43
N PHE A 48 1.70 11.34 -0.81
CA PHE A 48 1.70 11.20 0.66
C PHE A 48 3.10 11.16 1.29
N ALA A 49 4.15 11.19 0.48
CA ALA A 49 5.53 11.26 0.95
C ALA A 49 6.33 12.34 0.22
N ASP A 50 5.67 13.35 -0.34
CA ASP A 50 6.36 14.50 -0.94
C ASP A 50 7.10 15.25 0.18
N GLY A 51 8.43 15.12 0.22
CA GLY A 51 9.28 15.63 1.30
C GLY A 51 9.40 14.70 2.52
N GLY A 52 8.91 13.47 2.44
CA GLY A 52 8.90 12.49 3.52
C GLY A 52 9.20 11.06 3.08
N GLN A 53 8.69 10.08 3.83
CA GLN A 53 8.91 8.66 3.58
C GLN A 53 7.63 7.87 3.84
N VAL A 54 7.39 6.82 3.06
CA VAL A 54 6.41 5.77 3.42
C VAL A 54 7.12 4.67 4.19
N VAL A 55 6.76 4.50 5.47
CA VAL A 55 7.32 3.44 6.32
C VAL A 55 6.37 2.25 6.37
N VAL A 56 6.84 1.08 5.94
CA VAL A 56 6.05 -0.16 5.92
C VAL A 56 6.57 -1.12 6.98
N LEU A 57 5.75 -1.41 7.98
CA LEU A 57 6.07 -2.38 9.02
C LEU A 57 5.58 -3.77 8.63
N GLN A 58 6.34 -4.80 9.02
CA GLN A 58 5.97 -6.20 8.87
C GLN A 58 6.30 -6.95 10.17
N PRO A 59 5.49 -7.94 10.58
CA PRO A 59 5.65 -8.60 11.88
C PRO A 59 6.90 -9.49 11.97
N ARG A 60 7.54 -9.82 10.85
CA ARG A 60 8.67 -10.76 10.77
C ARG A 60 9.77 -10.20 9.87
N ARG A 61 11.03 -10.27 10.33
CA ARG A 61 12.22 -9.80 9.61
C ARG A 61 12.32 -10.35 8.18
N LEU A 62 12.03 -11.63 7.98
CA LEU A 62 12.07 -12.25 6.64
C LEU A 62 11.03 -11.61 5.70
N ALA A 63 9.80 -11.38 6.19
CA ALA A 63 8.75 -10.73 5.40
C ALA A 63 9.15 -9.29 5.04
N THR A 64 9.72 -8.52 5.97
CA THR A 64 10.26 -7.18 5.69
C THR A 64 11.29 -7.21 4.55
N ARG A 65 12.30 -8.08 4.65
CA ARG A 65 13.38 -8.18 3.65
C ARG A 65 12.87 -8.65 2.29
N MET A 66 11.93 -9.60 2.27
CA MET A 66 11.33 -10.08 1.01
C MET A 66 10.45 -9.02 0.36
N LEU A 67 9.69 -8.27 1.15
CA LEU A 67 8.84 -7.19 0.66
C LEU A 67 9.68 -6.05 0.08
N ALA A 68 10.70 -5.59 0.81
CA ALA A 68 11.59 -4.51 0.37
C ALA A 68 12.34 -4.82 -0.95
N LYS A 69 12.52 -6.10 -1.30
CA LYS A 69 13.11 -6.52 -2.59
C LYS A 69 12.13 -6.47 -3.76
N ARG A 70 10.82 -6.36 -3.51
CA ARG A 70 9.73 -6.48 -4.51
C ARG A 70 8.97 -5.18 -4.74
N VAL A 71 9.04 -4.25 -3.79
CA VAL A 71 8.32 -2.97 -3.81
C VAL A 71 9.17 -1.92 -4.49
#